data_AF-A0A0Q7VIE4-F1
#
_entry.id   AF-A0A0Q7VIE4-F1
#
_cell.length_a   1.000
_cell.length_b   1.000
_cell.length_c   1.000
_cell.angle_alpha   90.00
_cell.angle_beta   90.00
_cell.angle_gamma   90.00
#
_symmetry.space_group_name_H-M   'P 1'
#
loop_
_entity.id
_entity.type
_entity.pdbx_description
1 polymer ?
#
loop_
_entity_poly.entity_id
_entity_poly.type
_entity_poly.pdbx_seq_one_letter_code
_entity_poly.pdbx_strand_id
1 'polypeptide(L)'
;MSLSTIPEALEALRAGRPVLVADDENRENEGDIILSAELATPEWIAWTVRWSSGFICAPMPTDLADSLNLPPMVAASEDARSTAYTVSVDAAEGVTTGISAHDRAHTLNVLANPASTATSIIRPGHVLPLRAVDGGVRERSGHTEAAVDLMKLAGLRPVGAIAEVVAEDGSMMRLPGLLELGERDGVPVITIEQLIAHLTESDPTGWSAERASRRVSLRADATVPTTHGTFRFLAYKDRVTGTDHIAVVSGEPGETALVRVHSECLTGEAFGSLKCECGPQLDAALDAIEKDGGIVIYMRGHEGRGIGLINKLRAYSLQEEGLDTVDANLALGLPADARDYAAAAGILTDLGVSRVRLLTNNTDKVNQLRSLGLDVVEQVPLIVGVGPNNHQYLETKRDRMGHIIGEAELAEALADGRKDEQ
;
A
#
# COMPACT_ATOMS: atom_id res chain seq x y z
N MET A 1 -39.72 17.70 1.34
CA MET A 1 -39.15 16.36 1.57
C MET A 1 -37.87 16.54 2.35
N SER A 2 -37.54 15.62 3.25
CA SER A 2 -36.36 15.74 4.13
C SER A 2 -35.47 14.52 3.96
N LEU A 3 -34.16 14.74 4.16
CA LEU A 3 -33.18 13.66 4.28
C LEU A 3 -33.57 12.74 5.45
N SER A 4 -33.31 11.45 5.27
CA SER A 4 -33.36 10.46 6.33
C SER A 4 -32.20 10.66 7.30
N THR A 5 -32.31 10.05 8.47
CA THR A 5 -31.22 9.97 9.44
C THR A 5 -30.28 8.81 9.10
N ILE A 6 -29.02 8.88 9.56
CA ILE A 6 -28.07 7.77 9.37
C ILE A 6 -28.60 6.46 9.99
N PRO A 7 -29.16 6.43 11.22
CA PRO A 7 -29.76 5.21 11.76
C PRO A 7 -30.85 4.57 10.87
N GLU A 8 -31.72 5.37 10.24
CA GLU A 8 -32.74 4.85 9.31
C GLU A 8 -32.11 4.22 8.06
N ALA A 9 -31.05 4.84 7.52
CA ALA A 9 -30.29 4.28 6.41
C ALA A 9 -29.61 2.95 6.80
N LEU A 10 -29.02 2.86 8.00
CA LEU A 10 -28.39 1.64 8.49
C LEU A 10 -29.41 0.50 8.68
N GLU A 11 -30.61 0.78 9.18
CA GLU A 11 -31.69 -0.21 9.28
C GLU A 11 -32.14 -0.73 7.91
N ALA A 12 -32.24 0.15 6.91
CA ALA A 12 -32.56 -0.27 5.54
C ALA A 12 -31.49 -1.22 4.98
N LEU A 13 -30.20 -0.89 5.16
CA LEU A 13 -29.09 -1.73 4.74
C LEU A 13 -29.08 -3.10 5.44
N ARG A 14 -29.33 -3.14 6.76
CA ARG A 14 -29.48 -4.40 7.52
C ARG A 14 -30.62 -5.27 7.02
N ALA A 15 -31.68 -4.65 6.50
CA ALA A 15 -32.80 -5.34 5.88
C ALA A 15 -32.55 -5.74 4.40
N GLY A 16 -31.34 -5.51 3.87
CA GLY A 16 -30.97 -5.80 2.48
C GLY A 16 -31.59 -4.83 1.48
N ARG A 17 -32.03 -3.65 1.91
CA ARG A 17 -32.64 -2.61 1.08
C ARG A 17 -31.59 -1.54 0.72
N PRO A 18 -31.71 -0.89 -0.45
CA PRO A 18 -30.78 0.17 -0.83
C PRO A 18 -30.98 1.44 -0.01
N VAL A 19 -30.01 2.34 -0.11
CA VAL A 19 -30.06 3.74 0.33
C VAL A 19 -29.53 4.63 -0.80
N LEU A 20 -30.07 5.84 -0.93
CA LEU A 20 -29.57 6.85 -1.87
C LEU A 20 -28.60 7.78 -1.11
N VAL A 21 -27.41 7.98 -1.66
CA VAL A 21 -26.37 8.81 -1.03
C VAL A 21 -25.92 9.89 -1.98
N ALA A 22 -26.17 11.15 -1.61
CA ALA A 22 -25.68 12.32 -2.35
C ALA A 22 -24.32 12.77 -1.82
N ASP A 23 -23.42 13.18 -2.72
CA ASP A 23 -22.19 13.88 -2.35
C ASP A 23 -22.35 15.42 -2.37
N ASP A 24 -21.25 16.13 -2.09
CA ASP A 24 -21.22 17.60 -2.03
C ASP A 24 -21.45 18.21 -3.42
N GLU A 25 -22.18 19.33 -3.49
CA GLU A 25 -22.45 20.06 -4.74
C GLU A 25 -21.16 20.51 -5.48
N ASN A 26 -20.03 20.64 -4.77
CA ASN A 26 -18.73 21.02 -5.31
C ASN A 26 -17.85 19.83 -5.71
N ARG A 27 -18.29 18.58 -5.45
CA ARG A 27 -17.57 17.36 -5.85
C ARG A 27 -18.12 16.84 -7.18
N GLU A 28 -18.97 15.81 -7.18
CA GLU A 28 -19.65 15.31 -8.38
C GLU A 28 -21.08 15.87 -8.47
N ASN A 29 -21.66 16.24 -7.32
CA ASN A 29 -23.04 16.69 -7.15
C ASN A 29 -24.04 15.60 -7.54
N GLU A 30 -23.69 14.34 -7.35
CA GLU A 30 -24.39 13.15 -7.85
C GLU A 30 -24.88 12.26 -6.70
N GLY A 31 -25.89 11.45 -7.01
CA GLY A 31 -26.42 10.45 -6.08
C GLY A 31 -26.05 9.04 -6.52
N ASP A 32 -25.63 8.22 -5.58
CA ASP A 32 -25.46 6.78 -5.81
C ASP A 32 -26.52 5.98 -5.07
N ILE A 33 -26.93 4.89 -5.68
CA ILE A 33 -27.61 3.79 -5.01
C ILE A 33 -26.54 3.00 -4.28
N ILE A 34 -26.64 2.84 -2.96
CA ILE A 34 -25.75 1.99 -2.16
C ILE A 34 -26.56 0.84 -1.58
N LEU A 35 -26.10 -0.39 -1.76
CA LEU A 35 -26.66 -1.59 -1.12
C LEU A 35 -25.56 -2.46 -0.52
N SER A 36 -25.94 -3.37 0.37
CA SER A 36 -25.02 -4.41 0.87
C SER A 36 -24.77 -5.47 -0.19
N ALA A 37 -23.51 -5.75 -0.49
CA ALA A 37 -23.16 -6.81 -1.43
C ALA A 37 -23.46 -8.21 -0.87
N GLU A 38 -23.44 -8.40 0.46
CA GLU A 38 -23.74 -9.72 1.07
C GLU A 38 -25.25 -10.04 1.10
N LEU A 39 -26.09 -9.00 1.05
CA LEU A 39 -27.54 -9.10 1.05
C LEU A 39 -28.14 -8.76 -0.33
N ALA A 40 -27.29 -8.68 -1.37
CA ALA A 40 -27.72 -8.28 -2.70
C ALA A 40 -28.70 -9.32 -3.27
N THR A 41 -29.90 -8.86 -3.64
CA THR A 41 -30.92 -9.69 -4.27
C THR A 41 -31.07 -9.35 -5.75
N PRO A 42 -31.52 -10.30 -6.59
CA PRO A 42 -31.80 -10.02 -8.00
C PRO A 42 -32.81 -8.87 -8.19
N GLU A 43 -33.79 -8.74 -7.28
CA GLU A 43 -34.79 -7.67 -7.29
C GLU A 43 -34.15 -6.30 -7.11
N TRP A 44 -33.34 -6.12 -6.07
CA TRP A 44 -32.68 -4.84 -5.82
C TRP A 44 -31.62 -4.52 -6.87
N ILE A 45 -30.90 -5.51 -7.40
CA ILE A 45 -29.99 -5.27 -8.53
C ILE A 45 -30.76 -4.86 -9.80
N ALA A 46 -31.92 -5.46 -10.08
CA ALA A 46 -32.75 -5.04 -11.19
C ALA A 46 -33.27 -3.60 -11.00
N TRP A 47 -33.67 -3.25 -9.79
CA TRP A 47 -34.05 -1.88 -9.43
C TRP A 47 -32.89 -0.89 -9.59
N THR A 48 -31.69 -1.25 -9.11
CA THR A 48 -30.48 -0.47 -9.28
C THR A 48 -30.20 -0.21 -10.76
N VAL A 49 -30.23 -1.26 -11.60
CA VAL A 49 -30.01 -1.12 -13.06
C VAL A 49 -31.07 -0.23 -13.71
N ARG A 50 -32.32 -0.28 -13.23
CA ARG A 50 -33.42 0.54 -13.78
C ARG A 50 -33.22 2.04 -13.53
N TRP A 51 -32.60 2.41 -12.41
CA TRP A 51 -32.47 3.80 -11.96
C TRP A 51 -31.05 4.37 -12.02
N SER A 52 -30.07 3.57 -12.45
CA SER A 52 -28.67 3.98 -12.53
C SER A 52 -28.10 3.90 -13.94
N SER A 53 -26.82 4.26 -14.06
CA SER A 53 -25.99 4.00 -15.24
C SER A 53 -25.92 2.52 -15.63
N GLY A 54 -26.24 1.61 -14.70
CA GLY A 54 -26.07 0.16 -14.84
C GLY A 54 -24.63 -0.31 -14.68
N PHE A 55 -23.69 0.62 -14.42
CA PHE A 55 -22.26 0.38 -14.22
C PHE A 55 -21.96 0.00 -12.77
N ILE A 56 -22.42 -1.20 -12.38
CA ILE A 56 -22.38 -1.64 -10.98
C ILE A 56 -20.95 -1.86 -10.51
N CYS A 57 -20.59 -1.11 -9.47
CA CYS A 57 -19.33 -1.23 -8.79
C CYS A 57 -19.49 -1.90 -7.41
N ALA A 58 -18.41 -2.48 -6.88
CA ALA A 58 -18.38 -3.16 -5.58
C ALA A 58 -17.28 -2.58 -4.67
N PRO A 59 -17.54 -1.48 -3.95
CA PRO A 59 -16.59 -0.91 -2.99
C PRO A 59 -16.23 -1.89 -1.88
N MET A 60 -14.95 -2.02 -1.60
CA MET A 60 -14.41 -2.89 -0.56
C MET A 60 -13.08 -2.37 0.01
N PRO A 61 -12.71 -2.77 1.24
CA PRO A 61 -11.39 -2.55 1.79
C PRO A 61 -10.25 -3.06 0.91
N THR A 62 -9.12 -2.38 0.98
CA THR A 62 -7.92 -2.68 0.18
C THR A 62 -7.36 -4.08 0.48
N ASP A 63 -7.42 -4.54 1.73
CA ASP A 63 -6.98 -5.86 2.17
C ASP A 63 -7.87 -7.00 1.65
N LEU A 64 -9.19 -6.77 1.57
CA LEU A 64 -10.11 -7.72 0.93
C LEU A 64 -9.86 -7.80 -0.59
N ALA A 65 -9.63 -6.67 -1.24
CA ALA A 65 -9.23 -6.67 -2.64
C ALA A 65 -7.89 -7.41 -2.86
N ASP A 66 -6.91 -7.25 -1.95
CA ASP A 66 -5.65 -7.99 -1.99
C ASP A 66 -5.87 -9.50 -1.85
N SER A 67 -6.69 -9.96 -0.90
CA SER A 67 -6.93 -11.39 -0.66
C SER A 67 -7.66 -12.09 -1.81
N LEU A 68 -8.50 -11.34 -2.54
CA LEU A 68 -9.15 -11.80 -3.76
C LEU A 68 -8.28 -11.64 -5.01
N ASN A 69 -7.04 -11.13 -4.89
CA ASN A 69 -6.12 -10.82 -5.98
C ASN A 69 -6.74 -9.88 -7.04
N LEU A 70 -7.26 -8.73 -6.59
CA LEU A 70 -7.90 -7.71 -7.42
C LEU A 70 -6.94 -6.52 -7.65
N PRO A 71 -6.03 -6.60 -8.64
CA PRO A 71 -5.15 -5.49 -8.97
C PRO A 71 -5.93 -4.31 -9.57
N PRO A 72 -5.37 -3.09 -9.54
CA PRO A 72 -5.89 -1.96 -10.29
C PRO A 72 -6.15 -2.31 -11.76
N MET A 73 -7.20 -1.74 -12.36
CA MET A 73 -7.54 -1.98 -13.76
C MET A 73 -6.44 -1.50 -14.72
N VAL A 74 -5.81 -0.38 -14.38
CA VAL A 74 -4.73 0.25 -15.16
C VAL A 74 -3.56 0.59 -14.25
N ALA A 75 -2.34 0.52 -14.79
CA ALA A 75 -1.12 0.81 -14.02
C ALA A 75 -0.94 2.30 -13.68
N ALA A 76 -1.38 3.18 -14.58
CA ALA A 76 -1.37 4.63 -14.39
C ALA A 76 -2.76 5.18 -14.73
N SER A 77 -3.52 5.60 -13.72
CA SER A 77 -4.85 6.16 -13.93
C SER A 77 -4.76 7.60 -14.43
N GLU A 78 -5.52 7.91 -15.48
CA GLU A 78 -5.73 9.27 -16.00
C GLU A 78 -7.06 9.87 -15.53
N ASP A 79 -7.81 9.15 -14.68
CA ASP A 79 -9.06 9.64 -14.11
C ASP A 79 -8.80 10.83 -13.18
N ALA A 80 -9.44 11.96 -13.47
CA ALA A 80 -9.38 13.18 -12.68
C ALA A 80 -9.86 12.98 -11.23
N ARG A 81 -10.73 11.99 -10.97
CA ARG A 81 -11.22 11.63 -9.63
C ARG A 81 -10.40 10.52 -8.96
N SER A 82 -9.43 9.97 -9.69
CA SER A 82 -8.55 8.88 -9.26
C SER A 82 -9.33 7.72 -8.63
N THR A 83 -10.44 7.36 -9.24
CA THR A 83 -11.31 6.27 -8.79
C THR A 83 -10.55 4.95 -8.87
N ALA A 84 -10.47 4.24 -7.74
CA ALA A 84 -9.62 3.07 -7.59
C ALA A 84 -10.28 1.79 -8.14
N TYR A 85 -10.58 1.78 -9.44
CA TYR A 85 -11.10 0.61 -10.15
C TYR A 85 -10.09 -0.54 -10.14
N THR A 86 -10.57 -1.74 -9.82
CA THR A 86 -9.87 -2.99 -10.12
C THR A 86 -10.33 -3.54 -11.46
N VAL A 87 -9.66 -4.60 -11.92
CA VAL A 87 -10.18 -5.45 -13.00
C VAL A 87 -11.62 -5.91 -12.71
N SER A 88 -12.48 -5.96 -13.73
CA SER A 88 -13.87 -6.40 -13.57
C SER A 88 -13.96 -7.92 -13.36
N VAL A 89 -15.02 -8.34 -12.68
CA VAL A 89 -15.19 -9.74 -12.25
C VAL A 89 -16.62 -10.24 -12.36
N ASP A 90 -16.74 -11.56 -12.47
CA ASP A 90 -17.94 -12.35 -12.24
C ASP A 90 -17.62 -13.47 -11.24
N ALA A 91 -18.63 -14.02 -10.57
CA ALA A 91 -18.46 -15.27 -9.83
C ALA A 91 -18.02 -16.41 -10.77
N ALA A 92 -17.14 -17.28 -10.30
CA ALA A 92 -16.62 -18.40 -11.09
C ALA A 92 -17.67 -19.51 -11.33
N GLU A 93 -18.64 -19.63 -10.41
CA GLU A 93 -19.71 -20.61 -10.45
C GLU A 93 -21.06 -19.92 -10.16
N GLY A 94 -22.17 -20.60 -10.43
CA GLY A 94 -23.51 -20.09 -10.11
C GLY A 94 -24.02 -18.95 -10.99
N VAL A 95 -23.29 -18.61 -12.07
CA VAL A 95 -23.67 -17.62 -13.08
C VAL A 95 -23.75 -18.25 -14.48
N THR A 96 -24.37 -17.55 -15.42
CA THR A 96 -24.43 -17.94 -16.83
C THR A 96 -23.52 -17.07 -17.69
N THR A 97 -24.00 -15.86 -18.01
CA THR A 97 -23.27 -14.86 -18.78
C THR A 97 -22.71 -13.76 -17.89
N GLY A 98 -23.12 -13.69 -16.62
CA GLY A 98 -22.65 -12.69 -15.67
C GLY A 98 -23.49 -11.41 -15.63
N ILE A 99 -24.14 -11.02 -16.73
CA ILE A 99 -24.75 -9.68 -16.85
C ILE A 99 -26.14 -9.55 -16.22
N SER A 100 -26.84 -10.66 -16.00
CA SER A 100 -28.22 -10.62 -15.47
C SER A 100 -28.23 -10.03 -14.05
N ALA A 101 -29.38 -9.50 -13.61
CA ALA A 101 -29.49 -9.03 -12.23
C ALA A 101 -29.24 -10.16 -11.21
N HIS A 102 -29.63 -11.39 -11.55
CA HIS A 102 -29.36 -12.57 -10.75
C HIS A 102 -27.85 -12.88 -10.67
N ASP A 103 -27.17 -12.88 -11.81
CA ASP A 103 -25.74 -13.21 -11.90
C ASP A 103 -24.87 -12.13 -11.22
N ARG A 104 -25.22 -10.85 -11.39
CA ARG A 104 -24.54 -9.73 -10.70
C ARG A 104 -24.80 -9.74 -9.19
N ALA A 105 -26.03 -10.03 -8.75
CA ALA A 105 -26.32 -10.23 -7.33
C ALA A 105 -25.48 -11.38 -6.75
N HIS A 106 -25.39 -12.51 -7.46
CA HIS A 106 -24.58 -13.64 -7.03
C HIS A 106 -23.09 -13.28 -6.95
N THR A 107 -22.57 -12.55 -7.94
CA THR A 107 -21.19 -12.05 -7.94
C THR A 107 -20.90 -11.16 -6.73
N LEU A 108 -21.78 -10.23 -6.41
CA LEU A 108 -21.67 -9.38 -5.22
C LEU A 108 -21.65 -10.20 -3.92
N ASN A 109 -22.55 -11.18 -3.81
CA ASN A 109 -22.59 -12.08 -2.65
C ASN A 109 -21.28 -12.88 -2.52
N VAL A 110 -20.69 -13.33 -3.64
CA VAL A 110 -19.39 -14.02 -3.65
C VAL A 110 -18.27 -13.08 -3.21
N LEU A 111 -18.25 -11.82 -3.63
CA LEU A 111 -17.25 -10.84 -3.20
C LEU A 111 -17.33 -10.54 -1.69
N ALA A 112 -18.52 -10.54 -1.11
CA ALA A 112 -18.73 -10.29 0.31
C ALA A 112 -18.48 -11.52 1.21
N ASN A 113 -18.53 -12.73 0.63
CA ASN A 113 -18.41 -13.98 1.36
C ASN A 113 -17.01 -14.16 1.97
N PRO A 114 -16.88 -14.31 3.31
CA PRO A 114 -15.58 -14.48 3.97
C PRO A 114 -14.83 -15.76 3.59
N ALA A 115 -15.51 -16.75 3.00
CA ALA A 115 -14.88 -17.98 2.51
C ALA A 115 -14.38 -17.88 1.06
N SER A 116 -14.69 -16.79 0.34
CA SER A 116 -14.25 -16.60 -1.03
C SER A 116 -12.75 -16.38 -1.11
N THR A 117 -12.17 -16.88 -2.19
CA THR A 117 -10.75 -16.71 -2.51
C THR A 117 -10.61 -16.15 -3.93
N ALA A 118 -9.37 -15.91 -4.37
CA ALA A 118 -9.10 -15.48 -5.73
C ALA A 118 -9.67 -16.41 -6.83
N THR A 119 -9.90 -17.70 -6.53
CA THR A 119 -10.48 -18.68 -7.47
C THR A 119 -12.02 -18.67 -7.48
N SER A 120 -12.65 -18.01 -6.52
CA SER A 120 -14.12 -17.87 -6.46
C SER A 120 -14.65 -16.89 -7.52
N ILE A 121 -13.76 -16.13 -8.18
CA ILE A 121 -14.10 -15.10 -9.16
C ILE A 121 -13.24 -15.21 -10.42
N ILE A 122 -13.83 -14.88 -11.56
CA ILE A 122 -13.16 -14.85 -12.87
C ILE A 122 -12.99 -13.42 -13.38
N ARG A 123 -12.07 -13.22 -14.32
CA ARG A 123 -11.76 -11.93 -14.96
C ARG A 123 -11.68 -12.13 -16.48
N PRO A 124 -12.24 -11.22 -17.30
CA PRO A 124 -13.09 -10.10 -16.90
C PRO A 124 -14.48 -10.56 -16.42
N GLY A 125 -15.33 -9.61 -16.03
CA GLY A 125 -16.76 -9.83 -15.78
C GLY A 125 -17.56 -8.53 -15.72
N HIS A 126 -18.71 -8.53 -15.05
CA HIS A 126 -19.73 -7.49 -15.14
C HIS A 126 -19.98 -6.70 -13.85
N VAL A 127 -19.20 -6.95 -12.80
CA VAL A 127 -19.12 -6.12 -11.59
C VAL A 127 -17.72 -5.53 -11.49
N LEU A 128 -17.60 -4.25 -11.11
CA LEU A 128 -16.31 -3.56 -10.96
C LEU A 128 -15.96 -3.33 -9.48
N PRO A 129 -15.08 -4.14 -8.88
CA PRO A 129 -14.63 -3.85 -7.53
C PRO A 129 -13.88 -2.51 -7.46
N LEU A 130 -14.11 -1.79 -6.37
CA LEU A 130 -13.48 -0.50 -6.06
C LEU A 130 -12.74 -0.61 -4.73
N ARG A 131 -11.52 -0.10 -4.67
CA ARG A 131 -10.72 -0.11 -3.43
C ARG A 131 -10.98 1.15 -2.64
N ALA A 132 -11.64 1.03 -1.50
CA ALA A 132 -11.81 2.15 -0.57
C ALA A 132 -10.49 2.45 0.16
N VAL A 133 -10.23 3.73 0.39
CA VAL A 133 -9.13 4.15 1.28
C VAL A 133 -9.45 3.79 2.73
N ASP A 134 -8.42 3.55 3.54
CA ASP A 134 -8.58 2.98 4.88
C ASP A 134 -9.24 3.96 5.86
N GLY A 135 -9.06 5.27 5.68
CA GLY A 135 -9.69 6.31 6.48
C GLY A 135 -11.14 6.59 6.11
N GLY A 136 -11.69 5.88 5.11
CA GLY A 136 -13.10 5.98 4.72
C GLY A 136 -13.49 7.41 4.31
N VAL A 137 -14.73 7.80 4.58
CA VAL A 137 -15.27 9.09 4.11
C VAL A 137 -14.58 10.31 4.72
N ARG A 138 -13.85 10.11 5.83
CA ARG A 138 -13.08 11.17 6.49
C ARG A 138 -11.71 11.41 5.86
N GLU A 139 -11.21 10.46 5.06
CA GLU A 139 -9.99 10.61 4.26
C GLU A 139 -10.35 11.01 2.82
N ARG A 140 -11.33 10.31 2.21
CA ARG A 140 -11.84 10.59 0.88
C ARG A 140 -13.37 10.58 0.93
N SER A 141 -13.99 11.74 0.77
CA SER A 141 -15.45 11.92 0.83
C SER A 141 -16.15 11.47 -0.47
N GLY A 142 -15.90 10.25 -0.92
CA GLY A 142 -16.52 9.65 -2.12
C GLY A 142 -17.50 8.52 -1.80
N HIS A 143 -18.33 8.14 -2.76
CA HIS A 143 -19.33 7.07 -2.60
C HIS A 143 -18.70 5.69 -2.37
N THR A 144 -17.49 5.46 -2.91
CA THR A 144 -16.70 4.25 -2.64
C THR A 144 -16.48 4.06 -1.13
N GLU A 145 -15.95 5.09 -0.47
CA GLU A 145 -15.72 5.07 0.96
C GLU A 145 -17.03 5.03 1.76
N ALA A 146 -18.04 5.80 1.33
CA ALA A 146 -19.34 5.83 1.99
C ALA A 146 -20.00 4.46 2.04
N ALA A 147 -19.93 3.69 0.95
CA ALA A 147 -20.46 2.34 0.89
C ALA A 147 -19.81 1.42 1.93
N VAL A 148 -18.47 1.44 2.02
CA VAL A 148 -17.72 0.62 2.98
C VAL A 148 -18.01 1.02 4.43
N ASP A 149 -18.05 2.32 4.73
CA ASP A 149 -18.32 2.81 6.09
C ASP A 149 -19.76 2.54 6.53
N LEU A 150 -20.73 2.68 5.63
CA LEU A 150 -22.13 2.33 5.90
C LEU A 150 -22.28 0.84 6.23
N MET A 151 -21.60 -0.05 5.49
CA MET A 151 -21.62 -1.48 5.80
C MET A 151 -21.02 -1.77 7.19
N LYS A 152 -19.87 -1.16 7.52
CA LYS A 152 -19.25 -1.30 8.84
C LYS A 152 -20.17 -0.82 9.96
N LEU A 153 -20.80 0.35 9.81
CA LEU A 153 -21.76 0.89 10.77
C LEU A 153 -23.02 0.02 10.90
N ALA A 154 -23.45 -0.59 9.79
CA ALA A 154 -24.57 -1.53 9.77
C ALA A 154 -24.24 -2.88 10.44
N GLY A 155 -22.96 -3.18 10.72
CA GLY A 155 -22.52 -4.48 11.21
C GLY A 155 -22.51 -5.56 10.14
N LEU A 156 -22.44 -5.15 8.87
CA LEU A 156 -22.43 -6.00 7.68
C LEU A 156 -20.99 -6.23 7.18
N ARG A 157 -20.82 -7.17 6.25
CA ARG A 157 -19.54 -7.34 5.53
C ARG A 157 -19.22 -6.04 4.80
N PRO A 158 -17.96 -5.55 4.87
CA PRO A 158 -17.59 -4.24 4.34
C PRO A 158 -17.48 -4.23 2.80
N VAL A 159 -18.44 -4.82 2.10
CA VAL A 159 -18.54 -4.79 0.64
C VAL A 159 -19.90 -4.22 0.29
N GLY A 160 -19.89 -3.05 -0.36
CA GLY A 160 -21.10 -2.46 -0.91
C GLY A 160 -21.28 -2.85 -2.37
N ALA A 161 -22.45 -2.55 -2.92
CA ALA A 161 -22.61 -2.34 -4.35
C ALA A 161 -23.13 -0.92 -4.59
N ILE A 162 -22.54 -0.23 -5.56
CA ILE A 162 -22.89 1.14 -5.91
C ILE A 162 -23.14 1.31 -7.41
N ALA A 163 -24.02 2.24 -7.76
CA ALA A 163 -24.19 2.73 -9.12
C ALA A 163 -24.83 4.13 -9.09
N GLU A 164 -24.34 5.01 -9.96
CA GLU A 164 -24.74 6.41 -10.01
C GLU A 164 -26.15 6.55 -10.63
N VAL A 165 -27.02 7.34 -10.00
CA VAL A 165 -28.43 7.48 -10.35
C VAL A 165 -28.59 8.38 -11.58
N VAL A 166 -29.37 7.90 -12.55
CA VAL A 166 -29.61 8.61 -13.82
C VAL A 166 -31.07 9.03 -13.89
N ALA A 167 -31.31 10.30 -14.22
CA ALA A 167 -32.63 10.86 -14.48
C ALA A 167 -33.19 10.35 -15.83
N GLU A 168 -34.50 10.47 -16.03
CA GLU A 168 -35.14 9.95 -17.25
C GLU A 168 -34.67 10.64 -18.55
N ASP A 169 -34.14 11.86 -18.45
CA ASP A 169 -33.55 12.59 -19.58
C ASP A 169 -32.10 12.18 -19.89
N GLY A 170 -31.54 11.25 -19.12
CA GLY A 170 -30.18 10.73 -19.25
C GLY A 170 -29.12 11.55 -18.51
N SER A 171 -29.51 12.64 -17.83
CA SER A 171 -28.60 13.39 -16.96
C SER A 171 -28.41 12.69 -15.60
N MET A 172 -27.36 13.04 -14.87
CA MET A 172 -27.16 12.54 -13.50
C MET A 172 -28.17 13.18 -12.54
N MET A 173 -28.83 12.35 -11.72
CA MET A 173 -29.90 12.80 -10.84
C MET A 173 -29.33 13.57 -9.64
N ARG A 174 -29.78 14.82 -9.48
CA ARG A 174 -29.40 15.69 -8.35
C ARG A 174 -30.29 15.46 -7.13
N LEU A 175 -29.87 15.97 -5.98
CA LEU A 175 -30.52 15.75 -4.69
C LEU A 175 -32.07 15.90 -4.68
N PRO A 176 -32.69 16.91 -5.30
CA PRO A 176 -34.15 17.01 -5.34
C PRO A 176 -34.83 15.78 -5.97
N GLY A 177 -34.27 15.28 -7.08
CA GLY A 177 -34.77 14.08 -7.75
C GLY A 177 -34.53 12.81 -6.92
N LEU A 178 -33.42 12.73 -6.19
CA LEU A 178 -33.15 11.62 -5.26
C LEU A 178 -34.20 11.57 -4.13
N LEU A 179 -34.60 12.73 -3.60
CA LEU A 179 -35.64 12.83 -2.58
C LEU A 179 -37.00 12.36 -3.12
N GLU A 180 -37.36 12.74 -4.35
CA GLU A 180 -38.58 12.29 -5.01
C GLU A 180 -38.58 10.77 -5.27
N LEU A 181 -37.46 10.23 -5.76
CA LEU A 181 -37.27 8.80 -5.98
C LEU A 181 -37.34 8.02 -4.66
N GLY A 182 -36.67 8.52 -3.62
CA GLY A 182 -36.66 7.93 -2.29
C GLY A 182 -38.04 7.89 -1.66
N GLU A 183 -38.82 8.96 -1.76
CA GLU A 183 -40.21 8.99 -1.28
C GLU A 183 -41.09 7.99 -2.05
N ARG A 184 -40.97 7.95 -3.39
CA ARG A 184 -41.79 7.08 -4.25
C ARG A 184 -41.59 5.60 -3.93
N ASP A 185 -40.34 5.18 -3.78
CA ASP A 185 -39.97 3.76 -3.63
C ASP A 185 -39.68 3.38 -2.16
N GLY A 186 -39.83 4.32 -1.24
CA GLY A 186 -39.57 4.14 0.19
C GLY A 186 -38.08 3.89 0.51
N VAL A 187 -37.17 4.43 -0.28
CA VAL A 187 -35.72 4.30 -0.13
C VAL A 187 -35.16 5.50 0.66
N PRO A 188 -34.43 5.29 1.78
CA PRO A 188 -33.84 6.39 2.53
C PRO A 188 -32.84 7.20 1.70
N VAL A 189 -32.80 8.51 1.93
CA VAL A 189 -31.87 9.42 1.25
C VAL A 189 -31.02 10.13 2.29
N ILE A 190 -29.70 10.02 2.18
CA ILE A 190 -28.72 10.67 3.07
C ILE A 190 -27.64 11.40 2.26
N THR A 191 -26.79 12.17 2.94
CA THR A 191 -25.59 12.77 2.34
C THR A 191 -24.30 12.21 2.94
N ILE A 192 -23.20 12.27 2.20
CA ILE A 192 -21.86 11.97 2.72
C ILE A 192 -21.53 12.90 3.91
N GLU A 193 -21.98 14.16 3.88
CA GLU A 193 -21.81 15.10 4.99
C GLU A 193 -22.48 14.59 6.29
N GLN A 194 -23.73 14.10 6.21
CA GLN A 194 -24.41 13.49 7.36
C GLN A 194 -23.65 12.27 7.88
N LEU A 195 -23.08 11.46 6.99
CA LEU A 195 -22.30 10.28 7.37
C LEU A 195 -20.99 10.67 8.07
N ILE A 196 -20.26 11.66 7.57
CA ILE A 196 -19.05 12.20 8.19
C ILE A 196 -19.37 12.74 9.59
N ALA A 197 -20.45 13.51 9.72
CA ALA A 197 -20.90 14.07 11.00
C ALA A 197 -21.24 12.95 12.00
N HIS A 198 -22.05 11.97 11.59
CA HIS A 198 -22.45 10.84 12.42
C HIS A 198 -21.25 10.00 12.89
N LEU A 199 -20.31 9.73 11.98
CA LEU A 199 -19.07 9.07 12.34
C LEU A 199 -18.34 9.92 13.39
N THR A 200 -18.13 11.20 13.13
CA THR A 200 -17.31 12.09 13.99
C THR A 200 -17.87 12.18 15.41
N GLU A 201 -19.19 12.20 15.55
CA GLU A 201 -19.86 12.15 16.86
C GLU A 201 -19.68 10.79 17.56
N SER A 202 -19.79 9.69 16.81
CA SER A 202 -19.73 8.33 17.36
C SER A 202 -18.33 7.87 17.72
N ASP A 203 -17.32 8.32 16.97
CA ASP A 203 -15.91 8.04 17.22
C ASP A 203 -15.03 9.26 16.87
N PRO A 204 -14.93 10.23 17.81
CA PRO A 204 -14.14 11.45 17.64
C PRO A 204 -12.64 11.18 17.48
N THR A 205 -12.17 10.04 17.99
CA THR A 205 -10.76 9.63 18.00
C THR A 205 -10.39 8.65 16.90
N GLY A 206 -11.38 8.03 16.24
CA GLY A 206 -11.19 7.00 15.21
C GLY A 206 -10.47 7.48 13.98
N TRP A 207 -10.45 8.81 13.78
CA TRP A 207 -9.56 9.45 12.84
C TRP A 207 -8.39 10.08 13.61
N SER A 208 -7.46 9.28 14.13
CA SER A 208 -6.14 9.83 14.42
C SER A 208 -5.46 10.03 13.08
N ALA A 209 -5.04 11.26 12.74
CA ALA A 209 -4.29 11.61 11.52
C ALA A 209 -3.18 10.59 11.15
N GLU A 210 -2.66 9.86 12.15
CA GLU A 210 -1.72 8.74 12.00
C GLU A 210 -2.24 7.55 11.18
N ARG A 211 -3.54 7.18 11.23
CA ARG A 211 -4.05 5.94 10.60
C ARG A 211 -4.24 6.04 9.08
N ALA A 212 -4.81 7.13 8.57
CA ALA A 212 -4.93 7.36 7.13
C ALA A 212 -3.61 7.84 6.50
N SER A 213 -2.64 8.27 7.30
CA SER A 213 -1.28 8.58 6.82
C SER A 213 -0.32 7.38 6.79
N ARG A 214 -0.76 6.15 7.10
CA ARG A 214 0.16 5.00 7.15
C ARG A 214 0.70 4.68 5.75
N ARG A 215 2.00 4.91 5.56
CA ARG A 215 2.73 4.60 4.33
C ARG A 215 2.76 3.11 4.00
N VAL A 216 2.71 2.26 5.02
CA VAL A 216 2.83 0.80 4.88
C VAL A 216 1.71 0.06 5.59
N SER A 217 1.52 -1.20 5.21
CA SER A 217 0.57 -2.09 5.86
C SER A 217 1.10 -3.51 5.96
N LEU A 218 1.02 -4.10 7.16
CA LEU A 218 1.47 -5.47 7.41
C LEU A 218 0.58 -6.46 6.63
N ARG A 219 1.19 -7.45 5.98
CA ARG A 219 0.53 -8.45 5.13
C ARG A 219 0.82 -9.88 5.55
N ALA A 220 2.00 -10.14 6.11
CA ALA A 220 2.35 -11.46 6.63
C ALA A 220 3.32 -11.34 7.80
N ASP A 221 3.25 -12.34 8.68
CA ASP A 221 4.09 -12.50 9.86
C ASP A 221 4.47 -13.96 10.00
N ALA A 222 5.76 -14.26 9.97
CA ALA A 222 6.28 -15.61 10.02
C ALA A 222 7.57 -15.70 10.83
N THR A 223 7.77 -16.81 11.52
CA THR A 223 9.08 -17.16 12.10
C THR A 223 9.91 -17.91 11.06
N VAL A 224 11.09 -17.41 10.74
CA VAL A 224 11.95 -17.93 9.67
C VAL A 224 13.33 -18.29 10.24
N PRO A 225 13.74 -19.58 10.19
CA PRO A 225 15.10 -19.98 10.51
C PRO A 225 16.04 -19.63 9.34
N THR A 226 17.20 -19.07 9.65
CA THR A 226 18.23 -18.68 8.69
C THR A 226 19.60 -19.18 9.16
N THR A 227 20.64 -19.01 8.33
CA THR A 227 22.03 -19.25 8.70
C THR A 227 22.53 -18.32 9.81
N HIS A 228 21.87 -17.18 10.01
CA HIS A 228 22.21 -16.17 11.03
C HIS A 228 21.37 -16.30 12.30
N GLY A 229 20.55 -17.35 12.43
CA GLY A 229 19.61 -17.53 13.54
C GLY A 229 18.15 -17.50 13.10
N THR A 230 17.24 -17.53 14.09
CA THR A 230 15.79 -17.55 13.85
C THR A 230 15.21 -16.17 14.12
N PHE A 231 14.47 -15.64 13.15
CA PHE A 231 13.90 -14.29 13.21
C PHE A 231 12.41 -14.29 12.96
N ARG A 232 11.75 -13.20 13.36
CA ARG A 232 10.39 -12.88 12.91
C ARG A 232 10.47 -12.02 11.65
N PHE A 233 9.93 -12.51 10.55
CA PHE A 233 9.85 -11.82 9.27
C PHE A 233 8.45 -11.22 9.11
N LEU A 234 8.40 -9.91 8.93
CA LEU A 234 7.18 -9.14 8.73
C LEU A 234 7.17 -8.56 7.32
N ALA A 235 6.22 -8.98 6.50
CA ALA A 235 6.08 -8.49 5.13
C ALA A 235 5.11 -7.30 5.10
N TYR A 236 5.57 -6.15 4.62
CA TYR A 236 4.82 -4.92 4.53
C TYR A 236 4.56 -4.54 3.08
N LYS A 237 3.34 -4.09 2.77
CA LYS A 237 3.00 -3.44 1.50
C LYS A 237 3.15 -1.93 1.62
N ASP A 238 4.01 -1.33 0.80
CA ASP A 238 4.01 0.13 0.59
C ASP A 238 2.75 0.52 -0.19
N ARG A 239 1.92 1.38 0.40
CA ARG A 239 0.64 1.80 -0.19
C ARG A 239 0.81 2.80 -1.33
N VAL A 240 1.94 3.49 -1.38
CA VAL A 240 2.22 4.48 -2.43
C VAL A 240 2.81 3.81 -3.65
N THR A 241 3.82 2.95 -3.45
CA THR A 241 4.53 2.32 -4.57
C THR A 241 3.96 0.94 -4.95
N GLY A 242 3.15 0.34 -4.08
CA GLY A 242 2.72 -1.05 -4.23
C GLY A 242 3.86 -2.06 -4.04
N THR A 243 5.04 -1.65 -3.57
CA THR A 243 6.19 -2.54 -3.37
C THR A 243 6.08 -3.28 -2.05
N ASP A 244 6.45 -4.56 -2.02
CA ASP A 244 6.55 -5.30 -0.77
C ASP A 244 7.93 -5.08 -0.13
N HIS A 245 7.98 -4.88 1.17
CA HIS A 245 9.21 -4.76 1.96
C HIS A 245 9.20 -5.80 3.10
N ILE A 246 10.37 -6.10 3.65
CA ILE A 246 10.49 -7.04 4.77
C ILE A 246 11.16 -6.34 5.95
N ALA A 247 10.59 -6.48 7.13
CA ALA A 247 11.29 -6.25 8.39
C ALA A 247 11.66 -7.60 9.01
N VAL A 248 12.96 -7.81 9.22
CA VAL A 248 13.52 -8.93 9.94
C VAL A 248 13.78 -8.49 11.36
N VAL A 249 13.09 -9.08 12.32
CA VAL A 249 13.12 -8.69 13.72
C VAL A 249 13.73 -9.80 14.56
N SER A 250 14.69 -9.43 15.40
CA SER A 250 15.32 -10.28 16.41
C SER A 250 14.98 -9.77 17.81
N GLY A 251 14.46 -10.66 18.66
CA GLY A 251 13.99 -10.31 20.00
C GLY A 251 12.82 -9.33 20.01
N GLU A 252 12.61 -8.68 21.15
CA GLU A 252 11.65 -7.56 21.27
C GLU A 252 12.41 -6.24 21.13
N PRO A 253 12.15 -5.44 20.08
CA PRO A 253 12.78 -4.14 19.94
C PRO A 253 12.29 -3.24 21.08
N GLY A 254 13.20 -2.91 22.01
CA GLY A 254 12.92 -1.96 23.10
C GLY A 254 12.77 -0.52 22.61
N GLU A 255 12.68 0.43 23.54
CA GLU A 255 12.50 1.87 23.23
C GLU A 255 13.59 2.44 22.31
N THR A 256 14.81 1.89 22.39
CA THR A 256 15.94 2.20 21.51
C THR A 256 16.43 0.94 20.83
N ALA A 257 16.14 0.79 19.53
CA ALA A 257 16.49 -0.42 18.77
C ALA A 257 17.72 -0.20 17.88
N LEU A 258 18.54 -1.26 17.72
CA LEU A 258 19.53 -1.33 16.65
C LEU A 258 18.80 -1.58 15.34
N VAL A 259 18.95 -0.69 14.36
CA VAL A 259 18.24 -0.78 13.08
C VAL A 259 19.19 -0.69 11.92
N ARG A 260 19.00 -1.55 10.93
CA ARG A 260 19.62 -1.45 9.60
C ARG A 260 18.53 -1.23 8.55
N VAL A 261 18.55 -0.08 7.88
CA VAL A 261 17.75 0.13 6.65
C VAL A 261 18.59 -0.28 5.45
N HIS A 262 18.41 -1.52 5.03
CA HIS A 262 19.13 -2.17 3.93
C HIS A 262 18.42 -1.95 2.60
N SER A 263 19.18 -1.65 1.55
CA SER A 263 18.64 -1.44 0.21
C SER A 263 18.90 -2.68 -0.63
N GLU A 264 17.86 -3.21 -1.27
CA GLU A 264 17.94 -4.38 -2.16
C GLU A 264 19.10 -4.27 -3.15
N CYS A 265 19.90 -5.33 -3.23
CA CYS A 265 20.98 -5.47 -4.19
C CYS A 265 21.12 -6.95 -4.60
N LEU A 266 20.35 -7.34 -5.62
CA LEU A 266 20.29 -8.72 -6.11
C LEU A 266 21.68 -9.25 -6.46
N THR A 267 22.48 -8.46 -7.19
CA THR A 267 23.82 -8.89 -7.61
C THR A 267 24.76 -9.12 -6.42
N GLY A 268 24.66 -8.30 -5.38
CA GLY A 268 25.54 -8.40 -4.22
C GLY A 268 25.12 -9.51 -3.26
N GLU A 269 23.82 -9.66 -3.03
CA GLU A 269 23.27 -10.53 -1.98
C GLU A 269 23.00 -11.94 -2.49
N ALA A 270 22.33 -12.08 -3.64
CA ALA A 270 21.98 -13.40 -4.16
C ALA A 270 23.12 -14.05 -4.96
N PHE A 271 23.95 -13.23 -5.61
CA PHE A 271 25.03 -13.70 -6.50
C PHE A 271 26.44 -13.42 -5.98
N GLY A 272 26.60 -12.80 -4.81
CA GLY A 272 27.91 -12.58 -4.19
C GLY A 272 28.84 -11.65 -4.98
N SER A 273 28.30 -10.66 -5.70
CA SER A 273 29.12 -9.75 -6.50
C SER A 273 30.11 -8.96 -5.63
N LEU A 274 31.39 -9.02 -6.01
CA LEU A 274 32.48 -8.29 -5.35
C LEU A 274 32.62 -6.82 -5.81
N LYS A 275 31.77 -6.36 -6.74
CA LYS A 275 31.75 -4.94 -7.18
C LYS A 275 31.11 -4.01 -6.15
N CYS A 276 30.42 -4.55 -5.16
CA CYS A 276 29.80 -3.79 -4.06
C CYS A 276 29.90 -4.59 -2.76
N GLU A 277 29.70 -3.92 -1.62
CA GLU A 277 29.75 -4.55 -0.30
C GLU A 277 28.36 -4.90 0.27
N CYS A 278 27.31 -4.89 -0.56
CA CYS A 278 25.92 -5.05 -0.11
C CYS A 278 25.62 -6.41 0.56
N GLY A 279 26.13 -7.52 0.01
CA GLY A 279 25.98 -8.85 0.60
C GLY A 279 26.60 -8.94 1.99
N PRO A 280 27.92 -8.69 2.14
CA PRO A 280 28.58 -8.67 3.44
C PRO A 280 27.94 -7.73 4.46
N GLN A 281 27.43 -6.56 4.03
CA GLN A 281 26.70 -5.65 4.92
C GLN A 281 25.36 -6.20 5.40
N LEU A 282 24.66 -6.99 4.58
CA LEU A 282 23.41 -7.64 5.00
C LEU A 282 23.71 -8.71 6.05
N ASP A 283 24.68 -9.58 5.77
CA ASP A 283 25.09 -10.66 6.66
C ASP A 283 25.52 -10.11 8.03
N ALA A 284 26.42 -9.13 8.04
CA ALA A 284 26.90 -8.52 9.27
C ALA A 284 25.79 -7.80 10.06
N ALA A 285 24.78 -7.25 9.38
CA ALA A 285 23.64 -6.65 10.04
C ALA A 285 22.70 -7.70 10.66
N LEU A 286 22.49 -8.83 9.98
CA LEU A 286 21.71 -9.96 10.49
C LEU A 286 22.39 -10.59 11.72
N ASP A 287 23.71 -10.80 11.66
CA ASP A 287 24.50 -11.29 12.80
C ASP A 287 24.42 -10.32 14.00
N ALA A 288 24.51 -9.00 13.74
CA ALA A 288 24.43 -7.99 14.79
C ALA A 288 23.07 -8.00 15.50
N ILE A 289 21.96 -8.07 14.74
CA ILE A 289 20.62 -8.11 15.36
C ILE A 289 20.33 -9.45 16.01
N GLU A 290 20.89 -10.57 15.55
CA GLU A 290 20.73 -11.85 16.26
C GLU A 290 21.34 -11.77 17.65
N LYS A 291 22.56 -11.23 17.75
CA LYS A 291 23.30 -11.16 18.99
C LYS A 291 22.71 -10.15 19.98
N ASP A 292 22.41 -8.95 19.52
CA ASP A 292 22.09 -7.81 20.39
C ASP A 292 20.59 -7.45 20.38
N GLY A 293 19.78 -8.13 19.55
CA GLY A 293 18.40 -7.75 19.23
C GLY A 293 18.35 -6.57 18.26
N GLY A 294 17.24 -6.44 17.52
CA GLY A 294 17.07 -5.32 16.60
C GLY A 294 16.29 -5.66 15.33
N ILE A 295 16.40 -4.77 14.34
CA ILE A 295 15.60 -4.81 13.12
C ILE A 295 16.48 -4.57 11.88
N VAL A 296 16.40 -5.46 10.90
CA VAL A 296 16.86 -5.21 9.53
C VAL A 296 15.64 -4.98 8.64
N ILE A 297 15.50 -3.78 8.09
CA ILE A 297 14.48 -3.47 7.08
C ILE A 297 15.11 -3.64 5.72
N TYR A 298 14.60 -4.59 4.94
CA TYR A 298 15.00 -4.85 3.57
C TYR A 298 14.07 -4.11 2.59
N MET A 299 14.58 -2.99 2.06
CA MET A 299 13.86 -2.10 1.14
C MET A 299 13.99 -2.61 -0.29
N ARG A 300 12.93 -3.24 -0.79
CA ARG A 300 12.79 -3.61 -2.20
C ARG A 300 12.50 -2.40 -3.08
N GLY A 301 12.83 -2.50 -4.36
CA GLY A 301 12.75 -1.39 -5.32
C GLY A 301 13.95 -0.43 -5.25
N HIS A 302 14.91 -0.67 -4.35
CA HIS A 302 16.11 0.17 -4.22
C HIS A 302 17.30 -0.29 -5.08
N GLU A 303 17.11 -1.34 -5.89
CA GLU A 303 18.16 -1.87 -6.75
C GLU A 303 18.80 -0.78 -7.63
N GLY A 304 20.13 -0.77 -7.68
CA GLY A 304 20.90 0.24 -8.40
C GLY A 304 20.76 1.66 -7.85
N ARG A 305 20.38 1.84 -6.58
CA ARG A 305 19.97 3.15 -6.00
C ARG A 305 18.63 3.66 -6.53
N GLY A 306 17.70 2.74 -6.76
CA GLY A 306 16.33 3.04 -7.21
C GLY A 306 16.17 3.19 -8.71
N ILE A 307 17.22 2.97 -9.51
CA ILE A 307 17.14 2.99 -10.98
C ILE A 307 16.75 1.64 -11.59
N GLY A 308 16.73 0.59 -10.77
CA GLY A 308 16.40 -0.78 -11.17
C GLY A 308 17.57 -1.58 -11.75
N LEU A 309 17.40 -2.90 -11.80
CA LEU A 309 18.46 -3.85 -12.16
C LEU A 309 19.02 -3.64 -13.56
N ILE A 310 18.17 -3.40 -14.56
CA ILE A 310 18.60 -3.22 -15.96
C ILE A 310 19.50 -1.99 -16.09
N ASN A 311 19.09 -0.87 -15.50
CA ASN A 311 19.86 0.37 -15.58
C ASN A 311 21.14 0.30 -14.74
N LYS A 312 21.13 -0.43 -13.61
CA LYS A 312 22.36 -0.75 -12.87
C LYS A 312 23.39 -1.45 -13.74
N LEU A 313 22.99 -2.47 -14.50
CA LEU A 313 23.91 -3.19 -15.38
C LEU A 313 24.42 -2.31 -16.52
N ARG A 314 23.57 -1.42 -17.07
CA ARG A 314 24.03 -0.41 -18.04
C ARG A 314 25.06 0.55 -17.43
N ALA A 315 24.84 1.00 -16.19
CA ALA A 315 25.79 1.84 -15.49
C ALA A 315 27.11 1.11 -15.22
N TYR A 316 27.09 -0.20 -14.95
CA TYR A 316 28.31 -0.99 -14.82
C TYR A 316 29.13 -1.04 -16.12
N SER A 317 28.48 -1.17 -17.28
CA SER A 317 29.19 -1.13 -18.56
C SER A 317 29.89 0.21 -18.78
N LEU A 318 29.25 1.33 -18.42
CA LEU A 318 29.88 2.65 -18.50
C LEU A 318 31.01 2.82 -17.46
N GLN A 319 30.90 2.18 -16.30
CA GLN A 319 31.98 2.19 -15.31
C GLN A 319 33.20 1.40 -15.78
N GLU A 320 33.01 0.31 -16.53
CA GLU A 320 34.11 -0.43 -17.17
C GLU A 320 34.83 0.40 -18.23
N GLU A 321 34.17 1.41 -18.78
CA GLU A 321 34.73 2.41 -19.70
C GLU A 321 35.39 3.60 -18.96
N GLY A 322 35.41 3.57 -17.62
CA GLY A 322 36.15 4.51 -16.77
C GLY A 322 35.32 5.60 -16.10
N LEU A 323 33.98 5.57 -16.24
CA LEU A 323 33.10 6.48 -15.49
C LEU A 323 32.96 6.00 -14.04
N ASP A 324 32.76 6.92 -13.10
CA ASP A 324 32.36 6.53 -11.76
C ASP A 324 30.86 6.27 -11.66
N THR A 325 30.39 5.83 -10.49
CA THR A 325 28.97 5.50 -10.30
C THR A 325 28.02 6.69 -10.51
N VAL A 326 28.43 7.90 -10.14
CA VAL A 326 27.58 9.10 -10.31
C VAL A 326 27.50 9.45 -11.79
N ASP A 327 28.66 9.52 -12.43
CA ASP A 327 28.77 10.00 -13.81
C ASP A 327 28.15 8.98 -14.78
N ALA A 328 28.25 7.67 -14.50
CA ALA A 328 27.58 6.62 -15.26
C ALA A 328 26.05 6.74 -15.20
N ASN A 329 25.46 7.07 -14.04
CA ASN A 329 24.02 7.28 -13.92
C ASN A 329 23.57 8.53 -14.69
N LEU A 330 24.31 9.63 -14.55
CA LEU A 330 24.00 10.88 -15.25
C LEU A 330 24.11 10.73 -16.77
N ALA A 331 25.10 9.97 -17.26
CA ALA A 331 25.26 9.67 -18.68
C ALA A 331 24.07 8.87 -19.26
N LEU A 332 23.38 8.09 -18.43
CA LEU A 332 22.14 7.38 -18.80
C LEU A 332 20.88 8.25 -18.66
N GLY A 333 21.01 9.53 -18.27
CA GLY A 333 19.89 10.43 -18.00
C GLY A 333 19.13 10.11 -16.71
N LEU A 334 19.78 9.41 -15.78
CA LEU A 334 19.19 8.94 -14.53
C LEU A 334 19.70 9.77 -13.33
N PRO A 335 18.91 9.90 -12.24
CA PRO A 335 19.39 10.53 -11.02
C PRO A 335 20.54 9.73 -10.39
N ALA A 336 21.41 10.42 -9.64
CA ALA A 336 22.50 9.78 -8.91
C ALA A 336 22.00 8.85 -7.79
N ASP A 337 20.86 9.20 -7.16
CA ASP A 337 20.17 8.40 -6.16
C ASP A 337 18.67 8.69 -6.21
N ALA A 338 17.84 7.66 -6.37
CA ALA A 338 16.37 7.75 -6.44
C ALA A 338 15.67 7.04 -5.27
N ARG A 339 16.42 6.66 -4.23
CA ARG A 339 15.86 5.88 -3.11
C ARG A 339 14.95 6.74 -2.23
N ASP A 340 13.87 6.13 -1.77
CA ASP A 340 12.90 6.72 -0.83
C ASP A 340 12.84 5.85 0.44
N TYR A 341 12.99 6.47 1.62
CA TYR A 341 12.99 5.78 2.90
C TYR A 341 11.70 5.95 3.71
N ALA A 342 10.68 6.62 3.16
CA ALA A 342 9.41 6.84 3.86
C ALA A 342 8.71 5.53 4.25
N ALA A 343 8.80 4.47 3.44
CA ALA A 343 8.26 3.17 3.82
C ALA A 343 9.03 2.54 5.00
N ALA A 344 10.35 2.73 5.10
CA ALA A 344 11.12 2.29 6.26
C ALA A 344 10.67 3.01 7.54
N ALA A 345 10.43 4.32 7.49
CA ALA A 345 9.91 5.08 8.61
C ALA A 345 8.51 4.62 9.03
N GLY A 346 7.63 4.34 8.06
CA GLY A 346 6.31 3.76 8.32
C GLY A 346 6.39 2.40 9.00
N ILE A 347 7.31 1.52 8.57
CA ILE A 347 7.53 0.21 9.18
C ILE A 347 8.00 0.35 10.64
N LEU A 348 8.99 1.20 10.90
CA LEU A 348 9.50 1.41 12.27
C LEU A 348 8.43 1.97 13.21
N THR A 349 7.60 2.88 12.69
CA THR A 349 6.45 3.44 13.43
C THR A 349 5.43 2.35 13.77
N ASP A 350 5.10 1.47 12.81
CA ASP A 350 4.18 0.35 13.02
C ASP A 350 4.73 -0.66 14.05
N LEU A 351 6.04 -0.85 14.08
CA LEU A 351 6.73 -1.68 15.09
C LEU A 351 6.87 -1.01 16.46
N GLY A 352 6.41 0.23 16.62
CA GLY A 352 6.48 0.98 17.88
C GLY A 352 7.90 1.47 18.23
N VAL A 353 8.81 1.53 17.27
CA VAL A 353 10.19 2.00 17.48
C VAL A 353 10.26 3.51 17.30
N SER A 354 10.50 4.22 18.40
CA SER A 354 10.61 5.69 18.41
C SER A 354 12.05 6.19 18.32
N ARG A 355 13.03 5.45 18.89
CA ARG A 355 14.45 5.83 18.90
C ARG A 355 15.32 4.77 18.26
N VAL A 356 16.25 5.20 17.41
CA VAL A 356 17.00 4.31 16.52
C VAL A 356 18.51 4.52 16.65
N ARG A 357 19.22 3.42 16.90
CA ARG A 357 20.67 3.30 16.68
C ARG A 357 20.87 2.74 15.28
N LEU A 358 21.22 3.60 14.32
CA LEU A 358 21.18 3.26 12.90
C LEU A 358 22.53 2.69 12.43
N LEU A 359 22.55 1.43 11.99
CA LEU A 359 23.69 0.78 11.35
C LEU A 359 23.91 1.33 9.92
N THR A 360 24.69 2.41 9.81
CA THR A 360 24.99 3.03 8.53
C THR A 360 26.27 3.86 8.53
N ASN A 361 26.96 3.86 7.39
CA ASN A 361 28.05 4.79 7.10
C ASN A 361 27.55 6.03 6.36
N ASN A 362 26.28 6.11 5.96
CA ASN A 362 25.75 7.18 5.10
C ASN A 362 25.04 8.27 5.93
N THR A 363 25.64 9.46 6.01
CA THR A 363 25.09 10.58 6.77
C THR A 363 23.83 11.16 6.13
N ASP A 364 23.71 11.17 4.80
CA ASP A 364 22.50 11.63 4.11
C ASP A 364 21.30 10.75 4.42
N LYS A 365 21.50 9.43 4.54
CA LYS A 365 20.45 8.49 4.96
C LYS A 365 19.95 8.83 6.38
N VAL A 366 20.85 9.16 7.30
CA VAL A 366 20.48 9.59 8.66
C VAL A 366 19.59 10.84 8.59
N ASN A 367 19.98 11.83 7.79
CA ASN A 367 19.24 13.08 7.65
C ASN A 367 17.85 12.85 7.04
N GLN A 368 17.75 12.01 6.00
CA GLN A 368 16.47 11.66 5.38
C GLN A 368 15.53 10.96 6.36
N LEU A 369 16.02 9.97 7.12
CA LEU A 369 15.21 9.27 8.13
C LEU A 369 14.76 10.20 9.26
N ARG A 370 15.61 11.14 9.70
CA ARG A 370 15.22 12.19 10.67
C ARG A 370 14.15 13.11 10.11
N SER A 371 14.25 13.51 8.85
CA SER A 371 13.24 14.36 8.19
C SER A 371 11.88 13.67 8.06
N LEU A 372 11.87 12.34 8.09
CA LEU A 372 10.67 11.49 8.11
C LEU A 372 10.13 11.23 9.52
N GLY A 373 10.68 11.89 10.55
CA GLY A 373 10.17 11.87 11.92
C GLY A 373 10.81 10.83 12.85
N LEU A 374 11.87 10.12 12.44
CA LEU A 374 12.57 9.16 13.30
C LEU A 374 13.63 9.84 14.17
N ASP A 375 13.66 9.52 15.48
CA ASP A 375 14.74 9.94 16.38
C ASP A 375 15.97 9.02 16.21
N VAL A 376 16.87 9.37 15.29
CA VAL A 376 18.16 8.66 15.14
C VAL A 376 19.14 9.18 16.20
N VAL A 377 19.31 8.40 17.27
CA VAL A 377 20.10 8.77 18.46
C VAL A 377 21.59 8.48 18.31
N GLU A 378 21.93 7.51 17.47
CA GLU A 378 23.30 7.09 17.23
C GLU A 378 23.45 6.60 15.78
N GLN A 379 24.54 7.00 15.12
CA GLN A 379 24.97 6.40 13.86
C GLN A 379 26.06 5.37 14.19
N VAL A 380 25.75 4.09 14.01
CA VAL A 380 26.66 2.97 14.28
C VAL A 380 27.35 2.57 12.96
N PRO A 381 28.69 2.68 12.84
CA PRO A 381 29.39 2.29 11.63
C PRO A 381 29.25 0.79 11.32
N LEU A 382 29.24 0.46 10.03
CA LEU A 382 29.25 -0.93 9.54
C LEU A 382 30.17 -1.03 8.33
N ILE A 383 31.44 -1.30 8.56
CA ILE A 383 32.47 -1.42 7.51
C ILE A 383 32.88 -2.89 7.42
N VAL A 384 32.47 -3.53 6.32
CA VAL A 384 32.71 -4.96 6.04
C VAL A 384 32.83 -5.16 4.53
N GLY A 385 33.43 -6.28 4.10
CA GLY A 385 33.43 -6.69 2.68
C GLY A 385 34.26 -5.78 1.76
N VAL A 386 35.28 -5.09 2.29
CA VAL A 386 36.21 -4.28 1.49
C VAL A 386 37.20 -5.20 0.78
N GLY A 387 37.41 -4.98 -0.51
CA GLY A 387 38.34 -5.78 -1.30
C GLY A 387 38.87 -5.02 -2.52
N PRO A 388 39.79 -5.63 -3.29
CA PRO A 388 40.41 -4.97 -4.44
C PRO A 388 39.39 -4.58 -5.52
N ASN A 389 38.26 -5.29 -5.63
CA ASN A 389 37.26 -5.06 -6.67
C ASN A 389 36.25 -3.92 -6.37
N ASN A 390 36.23 -3.40 -5.14
CA ASN A 390 35.27 -2.36 -4.73
C ASN A 390 35.92 -1.12 -4.10
N HIS A 391 37.25 -1.03 -4.05
CA HIS A 391 37.97 0.12 -3.46
C HIS A 391 37.56 1.46 -4.09
N GLN A 392 37.57 1.59 -5.42
CA GLN A 392 37.14 2.81 -6.13
C GLN A 392 35.68 3.17 -5.86
N TYR A 393 34.82 2.15 -5.73
CA TYR A 393 33.41 2.35 -5.42
C TYR A 393 33.22 2.90 -3.99
N LEU A 394 34.01 2.40 -3.02
CA LEU A 394 34.00 2.88 -1.64
C LEU A 394 34.61 4.28 -1.50
N GLU A 395 35.69 4.58 -2.24
CA GLU A 395 36.26 5.94 -2.33
C GLU A 395 35.23 6.92 -2.89
N THR A 396 34.54 6.56 -3.97
CA THR A 396 33.45 7.39 -4.54
C THR A 396 32.32 7.62 -3.53
N LYS A 397 31.95 6.60 -2.74
CA LYS A 397 30.94 6.73 -1.68
C LYS A 397 31.34 7.73 -0.60
N ARG A 398 32.62 7.69 -0.18
CA ARG A 398 33.18 8.62 0.81
C ARG A 398 33.23 10.05 0.25
N ASP A 399 33.82 10.20 -0.93
CA ASP A 399 34.21 11.51 -1.47
C ASP A 399 33.04 12.26 -2.12
N ARG A 400 32.08 11.53 -2.73
CA ARG A 400 30.98 12.12 -3.50
C ARG A 400 29.58 11.83 -2.94
N MET A 401 29.41 10.90 -2.00
CA MET A 401 28.08 10.42 -1.59
C MET A 401 27.84 10.43 -0.07
N GLY A 402 28.61 11.24 0.67
CA GLY A 402 28.35 11.49 2.09
C GLY A 402 28.53 10.28 3.02
N HIS A 403 29.37 9.30 2.64
CA HIS A 403 29.68 8.16 3.52
C HIS A 403 30.89 8.47 4.41
N ILE A 404 30.79 8.19 5.71
CA ILE A 404 31.89 8.25 6.67
C ILE A 404 32.62 6.90 6.61
N ILE A 405 33.79 6.90 5.98
CA ILE A 405 34.69 5.74 5.89
C ILE A 405 36.11 6.27 6.15
N GLY A 406 36.75 5.85 7.24
CA GLY A 406 38.08 6.33 7.61
C GLY A 406 39.19 5.81 6.69
N GLU A 407 40.24 6.61 6.47
CA GLU A 407 41.40 6.20 5.66
C GLU A 407 42.12 4.99 6.26
N ALA A 408 42.25 4.93 7.59
CA ALA A 408 42.85 3.79 8.28
C ALA A 408 42.00 2.52 8.13
N GLU A 409 40.67 2.65 8.20
CA GLU A 409 39.73 1.53 8.06
C GLU A 409 39.72 0.99 6.63
N LEU A 410 39.80 1.87 5.62
CA LEU A 410 39.94 1.49 4.21
C LEU A 410 41.28 0.78 3.97
N ALA A 411 42.37 1.30 4.53
CA ALA A 411 43.71 0.76 4.38
C ALA A 411 43.92 -0.57 5.12
N GLU A 412 43.39 -0.71 6.33
CA GLU A 412 43.45 -1.92 7.15
C GLU A 412 42.61 -3.04 6.52
N ALA A 413 41.41 -2.73 6.02
CA ALA A 413 40.58 -3.71 5.33
C ALA A 413 41.16 -4.15 3.96
N LEU A 414 41.86 -3.25 3.23
CA LEU A 414 42.66 -3.59 2.04
C LEU A 414 43.91 -4.45 2.36
N ALA A 415 44.37 -4.43 3.61
CA ALA A 415 45.51 -5.24 4.05
C ALA A 415 45.09 -6.67 4.43
N ASP A 416 43.91 -6.84 5.03
CA ASP A 416 43.37 -8.15 5.39
C ASP A 416 42.82 -8.93 4.20
N GLY A 417 42.18 -8.27 3.22
CA GLY A 417 41.73 -8.93 1.97
C GLY A 417 42.86 -9.52 1.11
N ARG A 418 44.13 -9.14 1.35
CA ARG A 418 45.32 -9.72 0.70
C ARG A 418 45.91 -10.93 1.42
N LYS A 419 45.46 -11.24 2.65
CA LYS A 419 45.87 -12.44 3.38
C LYS A 419 45.03 -13.66 3.01
N ASP A 420 43.79 -13.47 2.59
CA ASP A 420 42.88 -14.56 2.20
C ASP A 420 43.12 -15.07 0.75
N GLU A 421 43.98 -14.41 -0.03
CA GLU A 421 44.42 -14.84 -1.37
C GLU A 421 45.75 -15.63 -1.38
N GLN A 422 46.28 -16.04 -0.21
CA GLN A 422 47.56 -16.76 -0.09
C GLN A 422 47.45 -18.21 0.38
#